data_AF-A0A9D1IN86-F1
#
_entry.id   AF-A0A9D1IN86-F1
#
_cell.length_a   1.000
_cell.length_b   1.000
_cell.length_c   1.000
_cell.angle_alpha   90.00
_cell.angle_beta   90.00
_cell.angle_gamma   90.00
#
_symmetry.space_group_name_H-M   'P 1'
#
loop_
_entity.id
_entity.type
_entity.pdbx_description
1 polymer ?
#
loop_
_entity_poly.entity_id
_entity_poly.type
_entity_poly.pdbx_seq_one_letter_code
_entity_poly.pdbx_strand_id
1 'polypeptide(L)'
;MNDTLINLIREKINSYNGKIKEINKKLSEYKPVYDVLKPKGKPFKKENVINLTYNDELLNKLTDIVSNANLIAVEKLLKYKIEFERHDKEVNKKLKEYGLSKQIIFSDRFLKSLKIRSEKNEKLKEVYNKLIEMKKRDEELFLINEEIVMSIMNVMIDLYENTLKEKEEVKRKKKILEYSLKDISLNESLIPRNLSAITSLINDEDNEEKRKQLLEDLNIYLIRTKEDKKSSMDNDPKKELRKLVKYVDNTVTYDDLTTTQKEDEDDEDYICDNYLVALRSLNNTKDIYMFLDSIKYDCNIKEVLNKIINLLTTSLKDKELKEIITTYLYNITLDEKPKTDDTNKKIYIFYYGFLEKQNKILKDILKDNISNDYYGDILSGFKMIEKDGAKAKRENITKIKKVYKLRINDIRITFKQLTNNLYIILGVFCKKDSKGYNVINKTEKRNNELIKIEDSLIKSFDVKELFNEYVIENKNIELALEELLKSKRK
;
A
#
# COMPACT_ATOMS: atom_id res chain seq x y z
N MET A 1 19.93 -32.66 13.09
CA MET A 1 19.55 -31.35 12.53
C MET A 1 18.65 -30.71 13.57
N ASN A 2 18.98 -29.52 14.06
CA ASN A 2 18.31 -28.97 15.25
C ASN A 2 16.82 -28.71 14.97
N ASP A 3 15.96 -29.35 15.78
CA ASP A 3 14.50 -29.21 15.71
C ASP A 3 14.05 -27.75 15.82
N THR A 4 14.89 -26.88 16.41
CA THR A 4 14.63 -25.46 16.65
C THR A 4 14.36 -24.65 15.38
N LEU A 5 15.21 -24.78 14.34
CA LEU A 5 15.05 -24.04 13.07
C LEU A 5 13.82 -24.54 12.29
N ILE A 6 13.64 -25.86 12.25
CA ILE A 6 12.49 -26.52 11.61
C ILE A 6 11.18 -26.10 12.30
N ASN A 7 11.17 -26.05 13.63
CA ASN A 7 10.00 -25.63 14.40
C ASN A 7 9.67 -24.16 14.16
N LEU A 8 10.66 -23.26 14.12
CA LEU A 8 10.44 -21.84 13.79
C LEU A 8 9.76 -21.67 12.41
N ILE A 9 10.25 -22.39 11.40
CA ILE A 9 9.68 -22.35 10.05
C ILE A 9 8.24 -22.89 10.05
N ARG A 10 7.99 -24.02 10.73
CA ARG A 10 6.64 -24.62 10.85
C ARG A 10 5.66 -23.70 11.57
N GLU A 11 6.07 -23.06 12.66
CA GLU A 11 5.27 -22.09 13.40
C GLU A 11 4.87 -20.91 12.50
N LYS A 12 5.81 -20.37 11.74
CA LYS A 12 5.52 -19.27 10.80
C LYS A 12 4.57 -19.70 9.67
N ILE A 13 4.74 -20.91 9.12
CA ILE A 13 3.81 -21.48 8.12
C ILE A 13 2.40 -21.59 8.70
N ASN A 14 2.26 -22.07 9.95
CA ASN A 14 0.98 -22.16 10.64
C ASN A 14 0.35 -20.78 10.91
N SER A 15 1.16 -19.79 11.28
CA SER A 15 0.72 -18.40 11.40
C SER A 15 0.16 -17.88 10.06
N TYR A 16 0.82 -18.16 8.93
CA TYR A 16 0.29 -17.79 7.61
C TYR A 16 -1.03 -18.50 7.27
N ASN A 17 -1.23 -19.76 7.68
CA ASN A 17 -2.52 -20.43 7.52
C ASN A 17 -3.64 -19.71 8.27
N GLY A 18 -3.38 -19.27 9.51
CA GLY A 18 -4.31 -18.44 10.29
C GLY A 18 -4.62 -17.13 9.56
N LYS A 19 -3.58 -16.42 9.12
CA LYS A 19 -3.73 -15.15 8.39
C LYS A 19 -4.53 -15.30 7.10
N ILE A 20 -4.33 -16.36 6.32
CA ILE A 20 -5.10 -16.64 5.09
C ILE A 20 -6.59 -16.86 5.41
N LYS A 21 -6.91 -17.55 6.51
CA LYS A 21 -8.31 -17.74 6.95
C LYS A 21 -8.97 -16.41 7.30
N GLU A 22 -8.27 -15.54 8.03
CA GLU A 22 -8.76 -14.20 8.36
C GLU A 22 -8.99 -13.34 7.11
N ILE A 23 -8.03 -13.37 6.16
CA ILE A 23 -8.15 -12.64 4.90
C ILE A 23 -9.34 -13.16 4.08
N ASN A 24 -9.55 -14.48 4.01
CA ASN A 24 -10.71 -15.06 3.31
C ASN A 24 -12.04 -14.62 3.90
N LYS A 25 -12.11 -14.49 5.24
CA LYS A 25 -13.31 -13.97 5.91
C LYS A 25 -13.61 -12.53 5.45
N LYS A 26 -12.61 -11.65 5.47
CA LYS A 26 -12.74 -10.27 4.97
C LYS A 26 -13.17 -10.22 3.51
N LEU A 27 -12.53 -11.01 2.65
CA LEU A 27 -12.92 -11.09 1.23
C LEU A 27 -14.38 -11.52 1.06
N SER A 28 -14.87 -12.47 1.86
CA SER A 28 -16.27 -12.92 1.79
C SER A 28 -17.25 -11.82 2.23
N GLU A 29 -16.87 -10.99 3.20
CA GLU A 29 -17.67 -9.85 3.67
C GLU A 29 -17.73 -8.74 2.60
N TYR A 30 -16.62 -8.48 1.92
CA TYR A 30 -16.48 -7.42 0.92
C TYR A 30 -17.10 -7.78 -0.43
N LYS A 31 -17.05 -9.07 -0.79
CA LYS A 31 -17.40 -9.57 -2.12
C LYS A 31 -18.79 -9.17 -2.63
N PRO A 32 -19.88 -9.20 -1.85
CA PRO A 32 -21.20 -8.83 -2.34
C PRO A 32 -21.28 -7.37 -2.80
N VAL A 33 -20.64 -6.46 -2.07
CA VAL A 33 -20.57 -5.02 -2.42
C VAL A 33 -19.66 -4.82 -3.63
N TYR A 34 -18.51 -5.49 -3.66
CA TYR A 34 -17.56 -5.45 -4.79
C TYR A 34 -18.19 -5.92 -6.10
N ASP A 35 -18.89 -7.06 -6.10
CA ASP A 35 -19.46 -7.66 -7.32
C ASP A 35 -20.56 -6.76 -7.95
N VAL A 36 -21.23 -5.92 -7.16
CA VAL A 36 -22.17 -4.89 -7.67
C VAL A 36 -21.43 -3.71 -8.27
N LEU A 37 -20.39 -3.23 -7.60
CA LEU A 37 -19.60 -2.08 -8.06
C LEU A 37 -18.76 -2.41 -9.30
N LYS A 38 -18.17 -3.60 -9.36
CA LYS A 38 -17.30 -4.06 -10.44
C LYS A 38 -17.71 -5.48 -10.88
N PRO A 39 -18.80 -5.61 -11.65
CA PRO A 39 -19.25 -6.90 -12.16
C PRO A 39 -18.15 -7.57 -12.99
N LYS A 40 -18.07 -8.90 -12.95
CA LYS A 40 -17.01 -9.67 -13.63
C LYS A 40 -16.76 -9.19 -15.07
N GLY A 41 -15.52 -8.82 -15.34
CA GLY A 41 -15.05 -8.39 -16.66
C GLY A 41 -15.52 -7.00 -17.10
N LYS A 42 -16.16 -6.21 -16.23
CA LYS A 42 -16.63 -4.86 -16.54
C LYS A 42 -15.91 -3.80 -15.68
N PRO A 43 -15.61 -2.62 -16.25
CA PRO A 43 -15.06 -1.51 -15.48
C PRO A 43 -16.12 -0.93 -14.52
N PHE A 44 -15.65 -0.27 -13.46
CA PHE A 44 -16.50 0.50 -12.57
C PHE A 44 -17.16 1.67 -13.33
N LYS A 45 -18.46 1.88 -13.13
CA LYS A 45 -19.26 2.95 -13.74
C LYS A 45 -20.21 3.59 -12.73
N LYS A 46 -20.56 4.85 -12.94
CA LYS A 46 -21.56 5.59 -12.14
C LYS A 46 -22.90 4.86 -12.02
N GLU A 47 -23.35 4.21 -13.08
CA GLU A 47 -24.59 3.41 -13.10
C GLU A 47 -24.60 2.28 -12.06
N ASN A 48 -23.43 1.71 -11.73
CA ASN A 48 -23.32 0.64 -10.73
C ASN A 48 -23.57 1.15 -9.32
N VAL A 49 -23.33 2.44 -9.07
CA VAL A 49 -23.61 3.11 -7.79
C VAL A 49 -25.11 3.19 -7.56
N ILE A 50 -25.87 3.52 -8.60
CA ILE A 50 -27.33 3.63 -8.54
C ILE A 50 -27.95 2.28 -8.10
N ASN A 51 -27.48 1.17 -8.66
CA ASN A 51 -27.94 -0.17 -8.26
C ASN A 51 -27.67 -0.47 -6.78
N LEU A 52 -26.58 0.07 -6.22
CA LEU A 52 -26.23 -0.09 -4.82
C LEU A 52 -27.11 0.78 -3.91
N THR A 53 -27.50 1.97 -4.36
CA THR A 53 -28.40 2.88 -3.60
C THR A 53 -29.83 2.37 -3.47
N TYR A 54 -30.27 1.44 -4.33
CA TYR A 54 -31.58 0.79 -4.22
C TYR A 54 -31.58 -0.48 -3.35
N ASN A 55 -30.42 -0.86 -2.78
CA ASN A 55 -30.29 -2.02 -1.91
C ASN A 55 -29.77 -1.60 -0.53
N ASP A 56 -30.69 -1.38 0.41
CA ASP A 56 -30.39 -0.93 1.77
C ASP A 56 -29.42 -1.86 2.51
N GLU A 57 -29.49 -3.18 2.29
CA GLU A 57 -28.59 -4.14 2.92
C GLU A 57 -27.14 -3.95 2.45
N LEU A 58 -26.94 -3.79 1.14
CA LEU A 58 -25.61 -3.56 0.56
C LEU A 58 -25.07 -2.17 0.91
N LEU A 59 -25.94 -1.17 1.00
CA LEU A 59 -25.57 0.18 1.42
C LEU A 59 -25.11 0.21 2.88
N ASN A 60 -25.78 -0.52 3.77
CA ASN A 60 -25.36 -0.67 5.16
C ASN A 60 -24.02 -1.41 5.25
N LYS A 61 -23.84 -2.52 4.52
CA LYS A 61 -22.56 -3.25 4.46
C LYS A 61 -21.42 -2.36 3.96
N LEU A 62 -21.63 -1.59 2.89
CA LEU A 62 -20.66 -0.62 2.41
C LEU A 62 -20.30 0.37 3.52
N THR A 63 -21.31 0.94 4.18
CA THR A 63 -21.09 1.92 5.25
C THR A 63 -20.26 1.32 6.38
N ASP A 64 -20.53 0.07 6.79
CA ASP A 64 -19.76 -0.62 7.82
C ASP A 64 -18.31 -0.88 7.39
N ILE A 65 -18.10 -1.37 6.17
CA ILE A 65 -16.76 -1.67 5.63
C ILE A 65 -15.91 -0.39 5.56
N VAL A 66 -16.47 0.69 5.01
CA VAL A 66 -15.74 1.94 4.81
C VAL A 66 -15.60 2.73 6.13
N SER A 67 -16.56 2.62 7.04
CA SER A 67 -16.43 3.19 8.40
C SER A 67 -15.30 2.51 9.19
N ASN A 68 -15.15 1.20 9.06
CA ASN A 68 -14.01 0.47 9.65
C ASN A 68 -12.67 0.82 8.99
N ALA A 69 -12.70 1.30 7.75
CA ALA A 69 -11.54 1.87 7.07
C ALA A 69 -11.25 3.33 7.49
N ASN A 70 -12.09 3.94 8.36
CA ASN A 70 -11.85 5.22 9.04
C ASN A 70 -11.47 6.39 8.11
N LEU A 71 -12.05 6.45 6.92
CA LEU A 71 -11.70 7.50 5.96
C LEU A 71 -12.48 8.79 6.22
N ILE A 72 -11.77 9.92 6.14
CA ILE A 72 -12.34 11.29 6.14
C ILE A 72 -13.44 11.44 5.08
N ALA A 73 -13.32 10.72 3.95
CA ALA A 73 -14.33 10.69 2.90
C ALA A 73 -15.72 10.23 3.40
N VAL A 74 -15.79 9.26 4.31
CA VAL A 74 -17.07 8.77 4.89
C VAL A 74 -17.70 9.82 5.81
N GLU A 75 -16.90 10.42 6.68
CA GLU A 75 -17.38 11.46 7.59
C GLU A 75 -17.85 12.70 6.81
N LYS A 76 -17.17 13.04 5.71
CA LYS A 76 -17.58 14.14 4.84
C LYS A 76 -18.82 13.83 4.04
N LEU A 77 -18.98 12.61 3.52
CA LEU A 77 -20.24 12.20 2.92
C LEU A 77 -21.41 12.41 3.89
N LEU A 78 -21.25 11.97 5.14
CA LEU A 78 -22.28 12.15 6.16
C LEU A 78 -22.57 13.63 6.45
N LYS A 79 -21.54 14.48 6.51
CA LYS A 79 -21.70 15.94 6.68
C LYS A 79 -22.41 16.59 5.49
N TYR A 80 -22.01 16.28 4.25
CA TYR A 80 -22.61 16.84 3.04
C TYR A 80 -24.02 16.31 2.81
N LYS A 81 -24.31 15.07 3.19
CA LYS A 81 -25.69 14.55 3.23
C LYS A 81 -26.56 15.39 4.16
N ILE A 82 -26.09 15.69 5.38
CA ILE A 82 -26.81 16.55 6.32
C ILE A 82 -26.96 17.98 5.77
N GLU A 83 -25.93 18.53 5.13
CA GLU A 83 -25.99 19.85 4.49
C GLU A 83 -27.02 19.88 3.36
N PHE A 84 -27.01 18.86 2.49
CA PHE A 84 -27.98 18.70 1.41
C PHE A 84 -29.41 18.58 1.94
N GLU A 85 -29.64 17.76 2.97
CA GLU A 85 -30.96 17.62 3.62
C GLU A 85 -31.43 18.94 4.26
N ARG A 86 -30.52 19.72 4.85
CA ARG A 86 -30.84 21.05 5.40
C ARG A 86 -31.18 22.04 4.29
N HIS A 87 -30.36 22.09 3.24
CA HIS A 87 -30.58 22.95 2.07
C HIS A 87 -31.91 22.62 1.40
N ASP A 88 -32.21 21.32 1.19
CA ASP A 88 -33.45 20.86 0.59
C ASP A 88 -34.69 21.32 1.39
N LYS A 89 -34.65 21.21 2.72
CA LYS A 89 -35.71 21.74 3.60
C LYS A 89 -35.86 23.25 3.48
N GLU A 90 -34.75 23.99 3.43
CA GLU A 90 -34.76 25.45 3.30
C GLU A 90 -35.32 25.90 1.94
N VAL A 91 -34.89 25.27 0.86
CA VAL A 91 -35.39 25.51 -0.50
C VAL A 91 -36.89 25.22 -0.57
N ASN A 92 -37.34 24.06 -0.06
CA ASN A 92 -38.76 23.72 -0.03
C ASN A 92 -39.59 24.72 0.78
N LYS A 93 -39.05 25.24 1.89
CA LYS A 93 -39.72 26.28 2.69
C LYS A 93 -39.84 27.60 1.91
N LYS A 94 -38.74 28.09 1.34
CA LYS A 94 -38.72 29.35 0.56
C LYS A 94 -39.59 29.27 -0.70
N LEU A 95 -39.61 28.12 -1.38
CA LEU A 95 -40.47 27.92 -2.55
C LEU A 95 -41.95 27.95 -2.18
N LYS A 96 -42.35 27.41 -1.03
CA LYS A 96 -43.71 27.52 -0.52
C LYS A 96 -44.14 28.97 -0.27
N GLU A 97 -43.24 29.84 0.19
CA GLU A 97 -43.51 31.28 0.35
C GLU A 97 -43.85 31.95 -0.99
N TYR A 98 -43.35 31.40 -2.10
CA TYR A 98 -43.67 31.85 -3.46
C TYR A 98 -44.82 31.06 -4.12
N GLY A 99 -45.44 30.10 -3.43
CA GLY A 99 -46.44 29.20 -4.02
C GLY A 99 -45.89 28.26 -5.09
N LEU A 100 -44.58 27.99 -5.05
CA LEU A 100 -43.85 27.21 -6.05
C LEU A 100 -43.47 25.82 -5.50
N SER A 101 -43.32 24.86 -6.41
CA SER A 101 -42.77 23.53 -6.11
C SER A 101 -41.31 23.43 -6.52
N LYS A 102 -40.54 22.52 -5.90
CA LYS A 102 -39.12 22.30 -6.25
C LYS A 102 -38.91 21.89 -7.70
N GLN A 103 -39.85 21.19 -8.31
CA GLN A 103 -39.75 20.81 -9.73
C GLN A 103 -39.71 22.04 -10.66
N ILE A 104 -40.30 23.17 -10.25
CA ILE A 104 -40.38 24.38 -11.09
C ILE A 104 -39.01 25.04 -11.28
N ILE A 105 -38.11 24.95 -10.29
CA ILE A 105 -36.77 25.56 -10.40
C ILE A 105 -35.86 24.81 -11.37
N PHE A 106 -36.17 23.54 -11.69
CA PHE A 106 -35.48 22.78 -12.73
C PHE A 106 -36.15 22.88 -14.10
N SER A 107 -37.25 23.64 -14.23
CA SER A 107 -37.93 23.89 -15.51
C SER A 107 -37.29 25.07 -16.25
N ASP A 108 -36.50 24.76 -17.27
CA ASP A 108 -35.89 25.78 -18.13
C ASP A 108 -36.92 26.70 -18.79
N ARG A 109 -38.10 26.16 -19.13
CA ARG A 109 -39.21 26.94 -19.70
C ARG A 109 -39.73 27.97 -18.70
N PHE A 110 -39.92 27.57 -17.44
CA PHE A 110 -40.37 28.46 -16.38
C PHE A 110 -39.34 29.56 -16.11
N LEU A 111 -38.07 29.18 -15.92
CA LEU A 111 -36.99 30.13 -15.64
C LEU A 111 -36.79 31.14 -16.78
N LYS A 112 -36.86 30.70 -18.05
CA LYS A 112 -36.79 31.61 -19.21
C LYS A 112 -37.95 32.60 -19.23
N SER A 113 -39.18 32.14 -18.98
CA SER A 113 -40.35 33.02 -18.91
C SER A 113 -40.26 34.00 -17.74
N LEU A 114 -39.76 33.56 -16.58
CA LEU A 114 -39.62 34.41 -15.40
C LEU A 114 -38.54 35.48 -15.62
N LYS A 115 -37.42 35.13 -16.27
CA LYS A 115 -36.35 36.07 -16.65
C LYS A 115 -36.91 37.24 -17.47
N ILE A 116 -37.65 36.94 -18.54
CA ILE A 116 -38.24 37.97 -19.43
C ILE A 116 -39.18 38.90 -18.65
N ARG A 117 -40.02 38.33 -17.75
CA ARG A 117 -40.96 39.13 -16.94
C ARG A 117 -40.26 39.95 -15.86
N SER A 118 -39.13 39.47 -15.37
CA SER A 118 -38.34 40.15 -14.34
C SER A 118 -37.63 41.43 -14.83
N GLU A 119 -37.39 41.55 -16.14
CA GLU A 119 -36.74 42.72 -16.75
C GLU A 119 -37.54 44.03 -16.53
N LYS A 120 -38.85 43.91 -16.27
CA LYS A 120 -39.76 45.04 -16.09
C LYS A 120 -40.32 45.14 -14.66
N ASN A 121 -39.89 44.28 -13.74
CA ASN A 121 -40.46 44.21 -12.40
C ASN A 121 -39.40 43.80 -11.37
N GLU A 122 -39.02 44.75 -10.51
CA GLU A 122 -37.94 44.58 -9.54
C GLU A 122 -38.23 43.47 -8.52
N LYS A 123 -39.49 43.29 -8.10
CA LYS A 123 -39.87 42.19 -7.19
C LYS A 123 -39.70 40.82 -7.85
N LEU A 124 -40.06 40.70 -9.14
CA LEU A 124 -39.86 39.46 -9.90
C LEU A 124 -38.38 39.20 -10.20
N LYS A 125 -37.56 40.25 -10.31
CA LYS A 125 -36.10 40.14 -10.47
C LYS A 125 -35.43 39.59 -9.22
N GLU A 126 -35.86 40.02 -8.03
CA GLU A 126 -35.39 39.45 -6.77
C GLU A 126 -35.75 37.96 -6.65
N VAL A 127 -37.00 37.60 -6.98
CA VAL A 127 -37.44 36.19 -6.99
C VAL A 127 -36.64 35.38 -8.01
N TYR A 128 -36.49 35.86 -9.24
CA TYR A 128 -35.70 35.18 -10.28
C TYR A 128 -34.27 34.92 -9.84
N ASN A 129 -33.58 35.94 -9.29
CA ASN A 129 -32.21 35.78 -8.80
C ASN A 129 -32.11 34.74 -7.69
N LYS A 130 -33.03 34.78 -6.70
CA LYS A 130 -33.10 33.79 -5.62
C LYS A 130 -33.31 32.36 -6.15
N LEU A 131 -34.19 32.17 -7.14
CA LEU A 131 -34.43 30.84 -7.73
C LEU A 131 -33.21 30.32 -8.51
N ILE A 132 -32.48 31.19 -9.21
CA ILE A 132 -31.24 30.82 -9.89
C ILE A 132 -30.14 30.47 -8.89
N GLU A 133 -30.01 31.21 -7.80
CA GLU A 133 -29.06 30.90 -6.72
C GLU A 133 -29.38 29.55 -6.06
N MET A 134 -30.67 29.27 -5.79
CA MET A 134 -31.11 27.97 -5.28
C MET A 134 -30.78 26.83 -6.25
N LYS A 135 -31.12 26.97 -7.54
CA LYS A 135 -30.81 25.96 -8.57
C LYS A 135 -29.31 25.67 -8.62
N LYS A 136 -28.49 26.71 -8.67
CA LYS A 136 -27.03 26.57 -8.72
C LYS A 136 -26.48 25.86 -7.48
N ARG A 137 -26.98 26.20 -6.29
CA ARG A 137 -26.54 25.55 -5.05
C ARG A 137 -26.99 24.10 -4.95
N ASP A 138 -28.21 23.79 -5.37
CA ASP A 138 -28.71 22.40 -5.47
C ASP A 138 -27.85 21.56 -6.42
N GLU A 139 -27.51 22.10 -7.61
CA GLU A 139 -26.64 21.45 -8.60
C GLU A 139 -25.21 21.25 -8.06
N GLU A 140 -24.64 22.26 -7.41
CA GLU A 140 -23.31 22.18 -6.77
C GLU A 140 -23.27 21.09 -5.68
N LEU A 141 -24.23 21.10 -4.75
CA LEU A 141 -24.28 20.11 -3.68
C LEU A 141 -24.54 18.69 -4.22
N PHE A 142 -25.33 18.55 -5.29
CA PHE A 142 -25.56 17.27 -5.95
C PHE A 142 -24.26 16.72 -6.55
N LEU A 143 -23.49 17.55 -7.26
CA LEU A 143 -22.21 17.15 -7.86
C LEU A 143 -21.18 16.76 -6.79
N ILE A 144 -21.04 17.56 -5.73
CA ILE A 144 -20.14 17.25 -4.61
C ILE A 144 -20.54 15.92 -3.95
N ASN A 145 -21.83 15.70 -3.71
CA ASN A 145 -22.32 14.43 -3.16
C ASN A 145 -21.96 13.26 -4.10
N GLU A 146 -22.16 13.41 -5.41
CA GLU A 146 -21.81 12.39 -6.38
C GLU A 146 -20.32 12.05 -6.34
N GLU A 147 -19.44 13.05 -6.33
CA GLU A 147 -17.98 12.86 -6.27
C GLU A 147 -17.53 12.16 -4.99
N ILE A 148 -18.11 12.53 -3.84
CA ILE A 148 -17.79 11.89 -2.55
C ILE A 148 -18.30 10.44 -2.53
N VAL A 149 -19.50 10.16 -3.03
CA VAL A 149 -20.02 8.78 -3.16
C VAL A 149 -19.07 7.97 -4.03
N MET A 150 -18.66 8.48 -5.20
CA MET A 150 -17.72 7.81 -6.09
C MET A 150 -16.38 7.52 -5.42
N SER A 151 -15.88 8.45 -4.60
CA SER A 151 -14.66 8.26 -3.79
C SER A 151 -14.81 7.08 -2.81
N ILE A 152 -15.93 6.99 -2.09
CA ILE A 152 -16.23 5.87 -1.18
C ILE A 152 -16.30 4.53 -1.93
N MET A 153 -16.90 4.50 -3.12
CA MET A 153 -16.98 3.28 -3.92
C MET A 153 -15.60 2.82 -4.41
N ASN A 154 -14.73 3.77 -4.79
CA ASN A 154 -13.34 3.45 -5.12
C ASN A 154 -12.58 2.85 -3.94
N VAL A 155 -12.80 3.38 -2.72
CA VAL A 155 -12.24 2.79 -1.49
C VAL A 155 -12.65 1.34 -1.34
N MET A 156 -13.94 1.06 -1.49
CA MET A 156 -14.45 -0.31 -1.36
C MET A 156 -13.79 -1.26 -2.37
N ILE A 157 -13.64 -0.82 -3.62
CA ILE A 157 -12.97 -1.57 -4.68
C ILE A 157 -11.50 -1.84 -4.31
N ASP A 158 -10.77 -0.79 -3.95
CA ASP A 158 -9.33 -0.89 -3.65
C ASP A 158 -9.09 -1.74 -2.39
N LEU A 159 -9.95 -1.63 -1.36
CA LEU A 159 -9.88 -2.50 -0.17
C LEU A 159 -10.02 -3.98 -0.54
N TYR A 160 -10.96 -4.33 -1.41
CA TYR A 160 -11.14 -5.71 -1.85
C TYR A 160 -9.92 -6.20 -2.66
N GLU A 161 -9.49 -5.42 -3.65
CA GLU A 161 -8.38 -5.78 -4.54
C GLU A 161 -7.05 -5.87 -3.79
N ASN A 162 -6.79 -4.95 -2.86
CA ASN A 162 -5.60 -5.00 -2.02
C ASN A 162 -5.65 -6.12 -0.99
N THR A 163 -6.84 -6.46 -0.48
CA THR A 163 -7.01 -7.65 0.39
C THR A 163 -6.76 -8.94 -0.41
N LEU A 164 -7.14 -8.98 -1.69
CA LEU A 164 -6.84 -10.09 -2.58
C LEU A 164 -5.33 -10.19 -2.85
N LYS A 165 -4.66 -9.07 -3.11
CA LYS A 165 -3.20 -8.99 -3.25
C LYS A 165 -2.48 -9.45 -1.98
N GLU A 166 -2.91 -8.99 -0.80
CA GLU A 166 -2.36 -9.43 0.49
C GLU A 166 -2.49 -10.95 0.67
N LYS A 167 -3.63 -11.54 0.27
CA LYS A 167 -3.83 -13.00 0.31
C LYS A 167 -2.78 -13.73 -0.52
N GLU A 168 -2.55 -13.28 -1.75
CA GLU A 168 -1.58 -13.92 -2.65
C GLU A 168 -0.14 -13.71 -2.17
N GLU A 169 0.19 -12.55 -1.58
CA GLU A 169 1.50 -12.30 -0.96
C GLU A 169 1.73 -13.24 0.25
N VAL A 170 0.74 -13.40 1.13
CA VAL A 170 0.85 -14.32 2.28
C VAL A 170 0.99 -15.77 1.80
N LYS A 171 0.22 -16.18 0.78
CA LYS A 171 0.39 -17.50 0.16
C LYS A 171 1.79 -17.69 -0.44
N ARG A 172 2.34 -16.67 -1.08
CA ARG A 172 3.70 -16.67 -1.63
C ARG A 172 4.74 -16.86 -0.53
N LYS A 173 4.72 -16.01 0.51
CA LYS A 173 5.63 -16.12 1.66
C LYS A 173 5.53 -17.49 2.33
N LYS A 174 4.32 -18.02 2.46
CA LYS A 174 4.08 -19.38 2.95
C LYS A 174 4.72 -20.44 2.05
N LYS A 175 4.50 -20.39 0.73
CA LYS A 175 5.09 -21.33 -0.24
C LYS A 175 6.61 -21.30 -0.21
N ILE A 176 7.23 -20.12 -0.07
CA ILE A 176 8.69 -20.00 0.05
C ILE A 176 9.17 -20.79 1.27
N LEU A 177 8.54 -20.61 2.44
CA LEU A 177 8.92 -21.34 3.66
C LEU A 177 8.61 -22.84 3.57
N GLU A 178 7.49 -23.25 2.96
CA GLU A 178 7.16 -24.67 2.73
C GLU A 178 8.22 -25.33 1.84
N TYR A 179 8.68 -24.63 0.81
CA TYR A 179 9.72 -25.09 -0.09
C TYR A 179 11.08 -25.14 0.62
N SER A 180 11.46 -24.09 1.39
CA SER A 180 12.67 -24.13 2.23
C SER A 180 12.66 -25.28 3.23
N LEU A 181 11.51 -25.57 3.85
CA LEU A 181 11.36 -26.67 4.80
C LEU A 181 11.57 -28.03 4.13
N LYS A 182 11.09 -28.18 2.88
CA LYS A 182 11.31 -29.37 2.06
C LYS A 182 12.80 -29.53 1.75
N ASP A 183 13.47 -28.49 1.25
CA ASP A 183 14.91 -28.51 0.94
C ASP A 183 15.73 -28.92 2.19
N ILE A 184 15.41 -28.33 3.34
CA ILE A 184 16.02 -28.66 4.65
C ILE A 184 15.80 -30.13 4.99
N SER A 185 14.57 -30.64 4.85
CA SER A 185 14.24 -32.03 5.15
C SER A 185 14.92 -33.05 4.23
N LEU A 186 15.20 -32.65 2.99
CA LEU A 186 15.90 -33.46 1.98
C LEU A 186 17.43 -33.24 2.02
N ASN A 187 17.92 -32.36 2.90
CA ASN A 187 19.32 -31.96 2.97
C ASN A 187 19.86 -31.37 1.65
N GLU A 188 19.01 -30.67 0.90
CA GLU A 188 19.35 -30.00 -0.36
C GLU A 188 19.90 -28.59 -0.14
N SER A 189 20.56 -27.99 -1.14
CA SER A 189 21.08 -26.62 -1.02
C SER A 189 19.95 -25.60 -1.11
N LEU A 190 19.86 -24.67 -0.15
CA LEU A 190 18.92 -23.55 -0.25
C LEU A 190 19.32 -22.57 -1.34
N ILE A 191 18.36 -22.22 -2.20
CA ILE A 191 18.53 -21.10 -3.12
C ILE A 191 18.59 -19.77 -2.35
N PRO A 192 19.27 -18.73 -2.88
CA PRO A 192 19.44 -17.43 -2.21
C PRO A 192 18.17 -16.81 -1.65
N ARG A 193 17.06 -16.88 -2.40
CA ARG A 193 15.76 -16.36 -1.96
C ARG A 193 15.23 -17.07 -0.71
N ASN A 194 15.33 -18.40 -0.67
CA ASN A 194 14.87 -19.20 0.47
C ASN A 194 15.72 -18.92 1.70
N LEU A 195 17.03 -18.79 1.49
CA LEU A 195 17.97 -18.41 2.53
C LEU A 195 17.63 -17.02 3.09
N SER A 196 17.40 -16.03 2.24
CA SER A 196 16.97 -14.69 2.64
C SER A 196 15.69 -14.73 3.47
N ALA A 197 14.67 -15.47 3.03
CA ALA A 197 13.40 -15.60 3.77
C ALA A 197 13.58 -16.23 5.16
N ILE A 198 14.44 -17.24 5.30
CA ILE A 198 14.77 -17.84 6.59
C ILE A 198 15.56 -16.87 7.46
N THR A 199 16.56 -16.20 6.90
CA THR A 199 17.37 -15.20 7.63
C THR A 199 16.52 -14.05 8.15
N SER A 200 15.60 -13.52 7.33
CA SER A 200 14.63 -12.52 7.79
C SER A 200 13.75 -13.06 8.92
N LEU A 201 13.25 -14.29 8.80
CA LEU A 201 12.46 -14.92 9.86
C LEU A 201 13.23 -15.08 11.17
N ILE A 202 14.52 -15.40 11.10
CA ILE A 202 15.39 -15.49 12.28
C ILE A 202 15.64 -14.10 12.87
N ASN A 203 15.85 -13.10 12.02
CA ASN A 203 16.07 -11.73 12.46
C ASN A 203 14.84 -11.12 13.14
N ASP A 204 13.64 -11.57 12.78
CA ASP A 204 12.37 -11.21 13.44
C ASP A 204 12.23 -11.78 14.87
N GLU A 205 13.14 -12.65 15.33
CA GLU A 205 13.13 -13.17 16.70
C GLU A 205 13.64 -12.09 17.69
N ASP A 206 12.76 -11.70 18.61
CA ASP A 206 13.03 -10.68 19.63
C ASP A 206 14.08 -11.16 20.66
N ASN A 207 14.12 -12.47 20.95
CA ASN A 207 15.09 -13.04 21.88
C ASN A 207 16.48 -13.16 21.22
N GLU A 208 17.44 -12.33 21.65
CA GLU A 208 18.78 -12.29 21.05
C GLU A 208 19.57 -13.60 21.15
N GLU A 209 19.44 -14.35 22.25
CA GLU A 209 20.14 -15.62 22.44
C GLU A 209 19.57 -16.68 21.50
N LYS A 210 18.24 -16.76 21.42
CA LYS A 210 17.54 -17.66 20.49
C LYS A 210 17.86 -17.31 19.04
N ARG A 211 17.90 -16.01 18.69
CA ARG A 211 18.27 -15.52 17.36
C ARG A 211 19.70 -15.94 16.97
N LYS A 212 20.68 -15.77 17.88
CA LYS A 212 22.07 -16.20 17.64
C LYS A 212 22.15 -17.71 17.40
N GLN A 213 21.47 -18.50 18.23
CA GLN A 213 21.42 -19.96 18.07
C GLN A 213 20.84 -20.36 16.71
N LEU A 214 19.74 -19.74 16.29
CA LEU A 214 19.11 -20.02 15.01
C LEU A 214 20.01 -19.68 13.80
N LEU A 215 20.76 -18.58 13.88
CA LEU A 215 21.75 -18.23 12.84
C LEU A 215 22.90 -19.25 12.79
N GLU A 216 23.35 -19.74 13.94
CA GLU A 216 24.38 -20.79 14.01
C GLU A 216 23.87 -22.11 13.41
N ASP A 217 22.64 -22.52 13.77
CA ASP A 217 21.98 -23.71 13.21
C ASP A 217 21.86 -23.63 11.67
N LEU A 218 21.48 -22.47 11.15
CA LEU A 218 21.39 -22.21 9.70
C LEU A 218 22.77 -22.31 9.04
N ASN A 219 23.81 -21.73 9.64
CA ASN A 219 25.18 -21.79 9.11
C ASN A 219 25.72 -23.22 9.07
N ILE A 220 25.51 -24.00 10.13
CA ILE A 220 25.92 -25.42 10.18
C ILE A 220 25.28 -26.19 9.01
N TYR A 221 24.00 -25.96 8.76
CA TYR A 221 23.30 -26.57 7.63
C TYR A 221 23.86 -26.16 6.27
N LEU A 222 24.15 -24.87 6.06
CA LEU A 222 24.73 -24.38 4.81
C LEU A 222 26.13 -24.96 4.54
N ILE A 223 26.93 -25.18 5.58
CA ILE A 223 28.24 -25.82 5.46
C ILE A 223 28.06 -27.29 5.04
N ARG A 224 27.21 -28.02 5.77
CA ARG A 224 26.95 -29.45 5.51
C ARG A 224 26.47 -29.71 4.07
N THR A 225 25.51 -28.92 3.59
CA THR A 225 24.96 -29.06 2.23
C THR A 225 25.93 -28.67 1.11
N LYS A 226 27.04 -28.00 1.43
CA LYS A 226 28.15 -27.73 0.51
C LYS A 226 29.20 -28.84 0.53
N GLU A 227 29.48 -29.43 1.69
CA GLU A 227 30.44 -30.53 1.85
C GLU A 227 29.99 -31.79 1.08
N ASP A 228 28.68 -32.08 1.07
CA ASP A 228 28.09 -33.17 0.26
C ASP A 228 28.24 -32.96 -1.27
N LYS A 229 28.68 -31.76 -1.73
CA LYS A 229 28.99 -31.43 -3.14
C LYS A 229 30.47 -31.18 -3.42
N LYS A 230 31.35 -31.17 -2.40
CA LYS A 230 32.80 -30.95 -2.56
C LYS A 230 33.59 -32.09 -1.93
N SER A 231 33.77 -33.16 -2.70
CA SER A 231 34.99 -33.98 -2.59
C SER A 231 36.18 -33.26 -3.24
N SER A 232 36.50 -32.02 -2.81
CA SER A 232 37.83 -31.39 -2.95
C SER A 232 37.83 -29.92 -2.48
N MET A 233 38.78 -29.62 -1.57
CA MET A 233 39.46 -28.34 -1.28
C MET A 233 39.10 -27.57 0.02
N ASP A 234 40.16 -27.50 0.85
CA ASP A 234 40.60 -26.59 1.94
C ASP A 234 39.80 -26.43 3.26
N ASN A 235 40.44 -26.92 4.33
CA ASN A 235 39.99 -27.00 5.73
C ASN A 235 40.22 -25.73 6.56
N ASP A 236 39.82 -24.53 6.11
CA ASP A 236 39.80 -23.34 6.98
C ASP A 236 38.38 -22.76 7.16
N PRO A 237 37.66 -23.18 8.23
CA PRO A 237 36.29 -22.76 8.52
C PRO A 237 36.11 -21.24 8.63
N LYS A 238 37.13 -20.49 9.09
CA LYS A 238 37.03 -19.03 9.29
C LYS A 238 37.13 -18.26 7.97
N LYS A 239 37.79 -18.83 6.96
CA LYS A 239 37.96 -18.23 5.63
C LYS A 239 36.75 -18.48 4.74
N GLU A 240 36.10 -19.65 4.87
CA GLU A 240 34.78 -19.95 4.30
C GLU A 240 33.68 -19.05 4.92
N LEU A 241 33.70 -18.81 6.23
CA LEU A 241 32.74 -17.92 6.92
C LEU A 241 32.74 -16.49 6.34
N ARG A 242 33.93 -15.93 6.07
CA ARG A 242 34.06 -14.58 5.47
C ARG A 242 33.62 -14.54 4.01
N LYS A 243 33.78 -15.63 3.26
CA LYS A 243 33.23 -15.76 1.89
C LYS A 243 31.71 -15.93 1.91
N LEU A 244 31.16 -16.62 2.92
CA LEU A 244 29.72 -16.81 3.10
C LEU A 244 29.02 -15.50 3.44
N VAL A 245 29.58 -14.70 4.37
CA VAL A 245 29.08 -13.34 4.68
C VAL A 245 29.11 -12.45 3.43
N LYS A 246 30.18 -12.52 2.62
CA LYS A 246 30.28 -11.80 1.35
C LYS A 246 29.30 -12.31 0.27
N TYR A 247 28.95 -13.58 0.30
CA TYR A 247 27.95 -14.18 -0.61
C TYR A 247 26.52 -13.82 -0.15
N VAL A 248 26.26 -13.79 1.16
CA VAL A 248 25.00 -13.33 1.76
C VAL A 248 24.79 -11.82 1.52
N ASP A 249 25.85 -11.01 1.59
CA ASP A 249 25.83 -9.58 1.24
C ASP A 249 25.65 -9.34 -0.28
N ASN A 250 26.07 -10.29 -1.13
CA ASN A 250 25.95 -10.20 -2.59
C ASN A 250 24.71 -10.95 -3.16
N THR A 251 24.01 -11.74 -2.35
CA THR A 251 22.76 -12.36 -2.77
C THR A 251 21.66 -11.32 -2.73
N VAL A 252 21.51 -10.65 -3.87
CA VAL A 252 20.43 -9.73 -4.20
C VAL A 252 19.11 -10.21 -3.63
N THR A 253 18.68 -9.53 -2.58
CA THR A 253 17.32 -9.52 -2.07
C THR A 253 16.42 -9.07 -3.21
N TYR A 254 15.51 -9.95 -3.66
CA TYR A 254 14.48 -9.56 -4.64
C TYR A 254 13.61 -8.40 -4.13
N ASP A 255 13.67 -8.07 -2.84
CA ASP A 255 13.00 -6.91 -2.25
C ASP A 255 13.68 -5.55 -2.55
N ASP A 256 14.94 -5.52 -2.97
CA ASP A 256 15.71 -4.28 -3.18
C ASP A 256 15.81 -3.81 -4.65
N LEU A 257 15.47 -4.65 -5.64
CA LEU A 257 15.55 -4.29 -7.07
C LEU A 257 14.33 -3.53 -7.63
N THR A 258 13.76 -2.60 -6.85
CA THR A 258 12.94 -1.50 -7.45
C THR A 258 13.64 -0.15 -7.39
N THR A 259 14.93 -0.15 -7.07
CA THR A 259 15.80 0.96 -7.46
C THR A 259 15.90 0.97 -8.98
N THR A 260 15.44 2.06 -9.57
CA THR A 260 15.93 2.66 -10.80
C THR A 260 17.46 2.73 -10.81
N GLN A 261 18.13 1.59 -10.93
CA GLN A 261 19.31 1.51 -11.78
C GLN A 261 18.78 1.38 -13.19
N LYS A 262 19.52 1.94 -14.14
CA LYS A 262 19.19 1.74 -15.55
C LYS A 262 19.07 0.23 -15.76
N GLU A 263 18.10 -0.19 -16.58
CA GLU A 263 18.05 -1.53 -17.14
C GLU A 263 19.36 -1.72 -17.93
N ASP A 264 20.44 -2.11 -17.25
CA ASP A 264 21.62 -2.66 -17.87
C ASP A 264 21.26 -4.13 -18.15
N GLU A 265 21.37 -4.58 -19.41
CA GLU A 265 20.98 -5.93 -19.87
C GLU A 265 21.59 -7.06 -19.00
N ASP A 266 22.73 -6.80 -18.37
CA ASP A 266 23.48 -7.75 -17.55
C ASP A 266 22.75 -8.20 -16.26
N ASP A 267 21.94 -7.34 -15.63
CA ASP A 267 21.24 -7.68 -14.39
C ASP A 267 20.02 -8.60 -14.63
N GLU A 268 19.34 -8.44 -15.77
CA GLU A 268 18.22 -9.30 -16.15
C GLU A 268 18.67 -10.71 -16.56
N ASP A 269 19.80 -10.82 -17.24
CA ASP A 269 20.38 -12.10 -17.62
C ASP A 269 20.84 -12.90 -16.38
N TYR A 270 21.41 -12.21 -15.38
CA TYR A 270 21.77 -12.82 -14.09
C TYR A 270 20.54 -13.36 -13.32
N ILE A 271 19.40 -12.67 -13.38
CA ILE A 271 18.13 -13.13 -12.77
C ILE A 271 17.61 -14.37 -13.50
N CYS A 272 17.64 -14.36 -14.84
CA CYS A 272 17.21 -15.49 -15.67
C CYS A 272 18.05 -16.75 -15.38
N ASP A 273 19.37 -16.60 -15.25
CA ASP A 273 20.28 -17.72 -14.96
C ASP A 273 20.01 -18.34 -13.59
N ASN A 274 19.82 -17.51 -12.54
CA ASN A 274 19.51 -18.02 -11.20
C ASN A 274 18.19 -18.79 -11.15
N TYR A 275 17.16 -18.31 -11.84
CA TYR A 275 15.88 -19.02 -11.93
C TYR A 275 15.96 -20.26 -12.80
N LEU A 276 16.73 -20.24 -13.89
CA LEU A 276 16.96 -21.41 -14.72
C LEU A 276 17.69 -22.52 -13.94
N VAL A 277 18.71 -22.15 -13.15
CA VAL A 277 19.41 -23.10 -12.27
C VAL A 277 18.46 -23.71 -11.24
N ALA A 278 17.61 -22.90 -10.60
CA ALA A 278 16.61 -23.38 -9.66
C ALA A 278 15.61 -24.33 -10.35
N LEU A 279 15.07 -23.94 -11.51
CA LEU A 279 14.11 -24.74 -12.27
C LEU A 279 14.69 -26.09 -12.72
N ARG A 280 15.97 -26.13 -13.14
CA ARG A 280 16.66 -27.36 -13.53
C ARG A 280 16.97 -28.30 -12.34
N SER A 281 16.99 -27.77 -11.13
CA SER A 281 17.16 -28.57 -9.90
C SER A 281 15.87 -29.25 -9.43
N LEU A 282 14.72 -28.88 -10.01
CA LEU A 282 13.41 -29.41 -9.65
C LEU A 282 13.05 -30.62 -10.53
N ASN A 283 12.58 -31.69 -9.88
CA ASN A 283 12.37 -32.98 -10.55
C ASN A 283 10.91 -33.26 -10.96
N ASN A 284 9.95 -32.39 -10.62
CA ASN A 284 8.55 -32.61 -10.99
C ASN A 284 7.77 -31.30 -11.21
N THR A 285 6.67 -31.40 -11.97
CA THR A 285 5.78 -30.29 -12.35
C THR A 285 5.21 -29.54 -11.15
N LYS A 286 4.87 -30.25 -10.06
CA LYS A 286 4.26 -29.65 -8.87
C LYS A 286 5.25 -28.72 -8.16
N ASP A 287 6.50 -29.15 -8.02
CA ASP A 287 7.56 -28.35 -7.41
C ASP A 287 7.91 -27.14 -8.28
N ILE A 288 7.96 -27.33 -9.60
CA ILE A 288 8.14 -26.23 -10.56
C ILE A 288 7.02 -25.20 -10.43
N TYR A 289 5.75 -25.63 -10.36
CA TYR A 289 4.62 -24.71 -10.20
C TYR A 289 4.63 -24.00 -8.84
N MET A 290 5.00 -24.71 -7.76
CA MET A 290 5.17 -24.10 -6.45
C MET A 290 6.27 -23.03 -6.46
N PHE A 291 7.39 -23.30 -7.13
CA PHE A 291 8.48 -22.35 -7.31
C PHE A 291 8.04 -21.14 -8.14
N LEU A 292 7.40 -21.34 -9.30
CA LEU A 292 6.97 -20.25 -10.17
C LEU A 292 5.90 -19.36 -9.53
N ASP A 293 4.92 -19.96 -8.84
CA ASP A 293 3.89 -19.23 -8.09
C ASP A 293 4.49 -18.33 -7.00
N SER A 294 5.67 -18.67 -6.50
CA SER A 294 6.36 -17.88 -5.48
C SER A 294 7.14 -16.67 -6.02
N ILE A 295 7.10 -16.38 -7.33
CA ILE A 295 7.85 -15.29 -7.98
C ILE A 295 6.92 -14.17 -8.52
N LYS A 296 5.63 -14.47 -8.70
CA LYS A 296 4.67 -13.76 -9.58
C LYS A 296 4.42 -12.24 -9.37
N TYR A 297 4.70 -11.65 -8.20
CA TYR A 297 4.06 -10.36 -7.84
C TYR A 297 4.87 -9.08 -8.16
N ASP A 298 6.20 -9.18 -8.26
CA ASP A 298 7.09 -8.01 -8.46
C ASP A 298 8.01 -8.18 -9.68
N CYS A 299 7.69 -9.13 -10.55
CA CYS A 299 8.46 -9.51 -11.71
C CYS A 299 7.53 -9.52 -12.92
N ASN A 300 7.97 -9.05 -14.09
CA ASN A 300 7.34 -9.46 -15.34
C ASN A 300 7.67 -10.93 -15.60
N ILE A 301 7.08 -11.83 -14.80
CA ILE A 301 7.37 -13.27 -14.82
C ILE A 301 7.14 -13.85 -16.21
N LYS A 302 6.25 -13.23 -17.00
CA LYS A 302 6.04 -13.59 -18.40
C LYS A 302 7.30 -13.37 -19.24
N GLU A 303 7.91 -12.20 -19.12
CA GLU A 303 9.12 -11.83 -19.84
C GLU A 303 10.33 -12.67 -19.40
N VAL A 304 10.50 -12.85 -18.09
CA VAL A 304 11.57 -13.70 -17.52
C VAL A 304 11.42 -15.15 -17.96
N LEU A 305 10.21 -15.73 -17.88
CA LEU A 305 9.99 -17.11 -18.33
C LEU A 305 10.12 -17.27 -19.84
N ASN A 306 9.75 -16.27 -20.63
CA ASN A 306 10.00 -16.27 -22.07
C ASN A 306 11.50 -16.26 -22.38
N LYS A 307 12.31 -15.47 -21.67
CA LYS A 307 13.78 -15.50 -21.77
C LYS A 307 14.33 -16.88 -21.39
N ILE A 308 13.90 -17.45 -20.26
CA ILE A 308 14.30 -18.80 -19.83
C ILE A 308 13.95 -19.85 -20.88
N ILE A 309 12.75 -19.81 -21.47
CA ILE A 309 12.34 -20.72 -22.56
C ILE A 309 13.29 -20.67 -23.76
N ASN A 310 13.86 -19.51 -24.05
CA ASN A 310 14.83 -19.32 -25.14
C ASN A 310 16.23 -19.84 -24.77
N LEU A 311 16.57 -19.91 -23.48
CA LEU A 311 17.84 -20.45 -22.98
C LEU A 311 17.83 -21.99 -22.80
N LEU A 312 16.65 -22.62 -22.85
CA LEU A 312 16.51 -24.08 -22.74
C LEU A 312 16.96 -24.79 -24.02
N THR A 313 17.78 -25.82 -23.85
CA THR A 313 18.39 -26.59 -24.95
C THR A 313 17.46 -27.70 -25.48
N THR A 314 17.93 -28.49 -26.45
CA THR A 314 17.18 -29.63 -27.00
C THR A 314 17.23 -30.91 -26.16
N SER A 315 17.86 -30.88 -24.98
CA SER A 315 17.90 -32.04 -24.09
C SER A 315 16.49 -32.47 -23.65
N LEU A 316 16.29 -33.76 -23.35
CA LEU A 316 14.98 -34.29 -22.98
C LEU A 316 14.41 -33.57 -21.74
N LYS A 317 15.25 -33.33 -20.73
CA LYS A 317 14.88 -32.57 -19.52
C LYS A 317 14.50 -31.12 -19.80
N ASP A 318 15.24 -30.44 -20.68
CA ASP A 318 14.92 -29.05 -21.04
C ASP A 318 13.63 -28.97 -21.88
N LYS A 319 13.31 -29.98 -22.69
CA LYS A 319 12.03 -30.06 -23.42
C LYS A 319 10.84 -30.22 -22.48
N GLU A 320 10.94 -31.12 -21.51
CA GLU A 320 9.90 -31.31 -20.48
C GLU A 320 9.71 -30.03 -19.64
N LEU A 321 10.81 -29.40 -19.21
CA LEU A 321 10.76 -28.14 -18.49
C LEU A 321 10.12 -27.03 -19.34
N LYS A 322 10.42 -26.97 -20.65
CA LYS A 322 9.82 -26.01 -21.59
C LYS A 322 8.31 -26.18 -21.72
N GLU A 323 7.82 -27.42 -21.81
CA GLU A 323 6.37 -27.71 -21.82
C GLU A 323 5.69 -27.28 -20.51
N ILE A 324 6.32 -27.58 -19.37
CA ILE A 324 5.81 -27.21 -18.04
C ILE A 324 5.71 -25.69 -17.89
N ILE A 325 6.74 -24.94 -18.26
CA ILE A 325 6.77 -23.46 -18.18
C ILE A 325 5.78 -22.83 -19.16
N THR A 326 5.66 -23.38 -20.37
CA THR A 326 4.72 -22.87 -21.38
C THR A 326 3.27 -23.09 -20.95
N THR A 327 2.96 -24.23 -20.35
CA THR A 327 1.65 -24.52 -19.73
C THR A 327 1.37 -23.58 -18.56
N TYR A 328 2.39 -23.28 -17.76
CA TYR A 328 2.29 -22.32 -16.65
C TYR A 328 1.97 -20.89 -17.14
N LEU A 329 2.67 -20.43 -18.20
CA LEU A 329 2.46 -19.12 -18.81
C LEU A 329 1.06 -18.93 -19.41
N TYR A 330 0.51 -19.99 -20.00
CA TYR A 330 -0.86 -19.98 -20.55
C TYR A 330 -1.92 -19.68 -19.48
N ASN A 331 -1.66 -20.03 -18.22
CA ASN A 331 -2.60 -19.87 -17.10
C ASN A 331 -2.52 -18.50 -16.40
N ILE A 332 -1.70 -17.55 -16.87
CA ILE A 332 -1.51 -16.24 -16.26
C ILE A 332 -1.96 -15.13 -17.22
N THR A 333 -3.20 -14.65 -17.06
CA THR A 333 -3.68 -13.43 -17.74
C THR A 333 -3.70 -12.21 -16.82
N LEU A 334 -2.90 -11.21 -17.26
CA LEU A 334 -2.97 -9.74 -17.18
C LEU A 334 -3.03 -9.04 -15.80
N ASP A 335 -2.05 -8.16 -15.57
CA ASP A 335 -2.29 -6.79 -15.08
C ASP A 335 -1.14 -5.82 -15.41
N GLU A 336 -1.48 -4.52 -15.37
CA GLU A 336 -1.01 -3.41 -16.20
C GLU A 336 0.27 -2.67 -15.73
N LYS A 337 0.88 -1.95 -16.68
CA LYS A 337 2.06 -1.09 -16.53
C LYS A 337 1.76 0.21 -15.74
N PRO A 338 2.74 0.77 -15.00
CA PRO A 338 2.60 2.07 -14.35
C PRO A 338 2.62 3.23 -15.37
N LYS A 339 1.81 4.26 -15.12
CA LYS A 339 1.88 5.56 -15.81
C LYS A 339 2.81 6.52 -15.06
N THR A 340 3.56 7.29 -15.83
CA THR A 340 4.38 8.43 -15.38
C THR A 340 3.62 9.73 -15.59
N ASP A 341 3.67 10.66 -14.62
CA ASP A 341 3.19 12.03 -14.81
C ASP A 341 3.99 13.06 -13.98
N ASP A 342 3.74 14.33 -14.33
CA ASP A 342 4.59 15.54 -14.38
C ASP A 342 5.21 16.13 -13.08
N THR A 343 6.24 16.98 -13.27
CA THR A 343 7.21 17.43 -12.23
C THR A 343 7.09 18.86 -11.69
N ASN A 344 6.00 19.61 -11.90
CA ASN A 344 5.89 21.01 -11.45
C ASN A 344 4.65 21.32 -10.62
N LYS A 345 4.56 20.79 -9.39
CA LYS A 345 3.51 21.14 -8.42
C LYS A 345 4.09 21.39 -7.02
N LYS A 346 3.44 22.27 -6.25
CA LYS A 346 3.69 22.49 -4.83
C LYS A 346 3.69 21.15 -4.08
N ILE A 347 4.69 20.94 -3.23
CA ILE A 347 4.81 19.75 -2.40
C ILE A 347 3.87 19.86 -1.21
N TYR A 348 3.11 18.80 -0.95
CA TYR A 348 2.29 18.64 0.24
C TYR A 348 2.81 17.47 1.07
N ILE A 349 2.93 17.71 2.37
CA ILE A 349 3.18 16.68 3.36
C ILE A 349 1.89 16.46 4.12
N PHE A 350 1.53 15.20 4.30
CA PHE A 350 0.45 14.82 5.19
C PHE A 350 0.94 14.00 6.37
N TYR A 351 0.49 14.35 7.57
CA TYR A 351 0.75 13.57 8.78
C TYR A 351 -0.27 12.43 8.87
N TYR A 352 0.20 11.19 9.06
CA TYR A 352 -0.64 10.00 9.03
C TYR A 352 -1.71 10.00 10.14
N GLY A 353 -2.89 10.52 9.75
CA GLY A 353 -4.13 10.58 10.51
C GLY A 353 -5.36 10.32 9.63
N PHE A 354 -5.20 9.76 8.43
CA PHE A 354 -6.32 9.49 7.51
C PHE A 354 -7.07 8.19 7.77
N LEU A 355 -6.59 7.37 8.73
CA LEU A 355 -7.10 6.03 9.01
C LEU A 355 -7.53 5.81 10.47
N GLU A 356 -7.37 6.76 11.38
CA GLU A 356 -7.89 6.65 12.76
C GLU A 356 -8.08 8.05 13.38
N LYS A 357 -9.12 8.22 14.21
CA LYS A 357 -9.36 9.43 15.03
C LYS A 357 -8.22 9.78 16.01
N GLN A 358 -7.20 8.93 16.13
CA GLN A 358 -6.06 9.13 17.00
C GLN A 358 -4.82 9.45 16.16
N ASN A 359 -4.28 10.65 16.35
CA ASN A 359 -3.08 11.09 15.64
C ASN A 359 -1.86 10.28 16.12
N LYS A 360 -1.51 9.22 15.36
CA LYS A 360 -0.42 8.29 15.69
C LYS A 360 0.96 8.96 15.59
N ILE A 361 1.12 9.96 14.71
CA ILE A 361 2.37 10.74 14.57
C ILE A 361 2.54 11.68 15.75
N LEU A 362 1.48 12.40 16.11
CA LEU A 362 1.45 13.21 17.33
C LEU A 362 1.73 12.31 18.53
N LYS A 363 1.17 11.10 18.61
CA LYS A 363 1.53 10.12 19.65
C LYS A 363 2.99 9.67 19.60
N ASP A 364 3.63 9.52 18.45
CA ASP A 364 5.06 9.17 18.43
C ASP A 364 5.94 10.33 18.90
N ILE A 365 5.52 11.56 18.62
CA ILE A 365 6.16 12.79 19.11
C ILE A 365 5.87 12.98 20.61
N LEU A 366 4.64 12.70 21.04
CA LEU A 366 4.13 12.87 22.42
C LEU A 366 4.46 11.71 23.36
N LYS A 367 4.69 10.49 22.86
CA LYS A 367 5.03 9.33 23.70
C LYS A 367 6.43 9.53 24.29
N ASP A 368 6.52 10.25 25.41
CA ASP A 368 7.48 10.23 26.53
C ASP A 368 8.95 9.80 26.32
N ASN A 369 9.44 9.69 25.09
CA ASN A 369 10.71 9.04 24.73
C ASN A 369 11.57 9.90 23.79
N ILE A 370 10.98 10.93 23.18
CA ILE A 370 11.75 11.91 22.42
C ILE A 370 11.87 13.15 23.30
N SER A 371 13.10 13.44 23.75
CA SER A 371 13.39 14.64 24.54
C SER A 371 12.87 15.90 23.81
N ASN A 372 12.38 16.86 24.60
CA ASN A 372 11.99 18.18 24.11
C ASN A 372 13.11 18.85 23.30
N ASP A 373 14.37 18.53 23.58
CA ASP A 373 15.55 19.07 22.90
C ASP A 373 15.58 18.75 21.40
N TYR A 374 14.94 17.65 20.97
CA TYR A 374 14.95 17.20 19.58
C TYR A 374 13.83 17.77 18.72
N TYR A 375 12.92 18.55 19.30
CA TYR A 375 11.76 19.04 18.57
C TYR A 375 12.11 20.08 17.48
N GLY A 376 13.17 20.87 17.69
CA GLY A 376 13.71 21.74 16.64
C GLY A 376 14.16 20.96 15.42
N ASP A 377 14.77 19.80 15.64
CA ASP A 377 15.22 18.88 14.57
C ASP A 377 14.02 18.25 13.83
N ILE A 378 12.95 17.90 14.55
CA ILE A 378 11.71 17.38 13.94
C ILE A 378 11.09 18.42 12.99
N LEU A 379 10.90 19.66 13.46
CA LEU A 379 10.34 20.73 12.63
C LEU A 379 11.23 21.07 11.43
N SER A 380 12.54 21.12 11.65
CA SER A 380 13.52 21.33 10.57
C SER A 380 13.38 20.24 9.52
N GLY A 381 13.26 18.98 9.95
CA GLY A 381 13.04 17.84 9.07
C GLY A 381 11.74 17.95 8.26
N PHE A 382 10.61 18.33 8.88
CA PHE A 382 9.36 18.54 8.14
C PHE A 382 9.48 19.65 7.09
N LYS A 383 10.08 20.79 7.45
CA LYS A 383 10.32 21.89 6.49
C LYS A 383 11.25 21.49 5.34
N MET A 384 12.25 20.65 5.61
CA MET A 384 13.12 20.11 4.55
C MET A 384 12.35 19.21 3.58
N ILE A 385 11.47 18.34 4.08
CA ILE A 385 10.61 17.52 3.22
C ILE A 385 9.63 18.42 2.45
N GLU A 386 9.14 19.51 3.03
CA GLU A 386 8.13 20.36 2.38
C GLU A 386 8.76 21.14 1.22
N LYS A 387 10.00 21.58 1.42
CA LYS A 387 10.75 22.33 0.41
C LYS A 387 11.24 21.44 -0.73
N ASP A 388 11.80 20.27 -0.39
CA ASP A 388 12.62 19.50 -1.33
C ASP A 388 12.09 18.07 -1.57
N GLY A 389 11.10 17.60 -0.79
CA GLY A 389 10.52 16.25 -0.90
C GLY A 389 11.57 15.14 -0.84
N ALA A 390 11.49 14.20 -1.78
CA ALA A 390 12.50 13.14 -1.96
C ALA A 390 13.89 13.66 -2.39
N LYS A 391 14.02 14.94 -2.74
CA LYS A 391 15.27 15.57 -3.20
C LYS A 391 15.99 16.36 -2.09
N ALA A 392 15.47 16.41 -0.86
CA ALA A 392 16.15 17.10 0.25
C ALA A 392 17.57 16.53 0.42
N LYS A 393 18.59 17.40 0.52
CA LYS A 393 20.04 17.11 0.45
C LYS A 393 20.38 15.61 0.55
N ARG A 394 20.72 15.01 -0.60
CA ARG A 394 20.88 13.55 -0.82
C ARG A 394 21.67 12.80 0.25
N GLU A 395 22.61 13.47 0.93
CA GLU A 395 23.44 12.88 1.99
C GLU A 395 22.66 12.48 3.26
N ASN A 396 21.47 13.06 3.49
CA ASN A 396 20.67 12.82 4.68
C ASN A 396 19.44 11.92 4.44
N ILE A 397 19.20 11.44 3.22
CA ILE A 397 18.04 10.62 2.88
C ILE A 397 18.48 9.23 2.43
N THR A 398 17.91 8.19 3.03
CA THR A 398 17.97 6.81 2.52
C THR A 398 16.59 6.38 2.02
N LYS A 399 16.52 5.58 0.94
CA LYS A 399 15.27 5.17 0.28
C LYS A 399 15.16 3.64 0.21
N ILE A 400 13.95 3.12 0.41
CA ILE A 400 13.54 1.73 0.13
C ILE A 400 12.18 1.81 -0.59
N LYS A 401 12.08 1.38 -1.86
CA LYS A 401 10.88 1.55 -2.70
C LYS A 401 10.37 3.00 -2.68
N LYS A 402 9.07 3.26 -2.45
CA LYS A 402 8.51 4.62 -2.29
C LYS A 402 8.69 5.21 -0.87
N VAL A 403 9.40 4.53 0.02
CA VAL A 403 9.60 4.96 1.41
C VAL A 403 10.98 5.56 1.60
N TYR A 404 11.03 6.72 2.24
CA TYR A 404 12.21 7.53 2.47
C TYR A 404 12.42 7.70 3.97
N LYS A 405 13.68 7.80 4.37
CA LYS A 405 14.09 8.07 5.74
C LYS A 405 15.05 9.25 5.74
N LEU A 406 14.58 10.39 6.23
CA LEU A 406 15.38 11.60 6.45
C LEU A 406 16.07 11.54 7.80
N ARG A 407 17.36 11.90 7.82
CA ARG A 407 18.19 12.05 9.00
C ARG A 407 18.40 13.53 9.31
N ILE A 408 18.01 13.95 10.52
CA ILE A 408 18.37 15.25 11.10
C ILE A 408 19.00 14.96 12.46
N ASN A 409 20.32 15.13 12.60
CA ASN A 409 21.06 14.79 13.82
C ASN A 409 20.74 13.37 14.32
N ASP A 410 20.14 13.26 15.51
CA ASP A 410 19.69 12.01 16.12
C ASP A 410 18.25 11.62 15.70
N ILE A 411 17.49 12.54 15.12
CA ILE A 411 16.12 12.32 14.65
C ILE A 411 16.11 11.65 13.28
N ARG A 412 15.16 10.72 13.11
CA ARG A 412 14.84 10.04 11.87
C ARG A 412 13.36 10.23 11.59
N ILE A 413 13.06 10.66 10.36
CA ILE A 413 11.69 10.85 9.87
C ILE A 413 11.49 9.89 8.70
N THR A 414 10.55 8.96 8.83
CA THR A 414 10.15 8.06 7.75
C THR A 414 8.92 8.63 7.04
N PHE A 415 8.94 8.64 5.71
CA PHE A 415 7.86 9.17 4.90
C PHE A 415 7.74 8.43 3.57
N LYS A 416 6.53 8.32 3.03
CA LYS A 416 6.24 7.67 1.74
C LYS A 416 5.85 8.71 0.70
N GLN A 417 6.39 8.58 -0.50
CA GLN A 417 5.95 9.35 -1.66
C GLN A 417 4.73 8.67 -2.29
N LEU A 418 3.61 9.38 -2.39
CA LEU A 418 2.41 8.89 -3.08
C LEU A 418 2.41 9.27 -4.56
N THR A 419 2.69 10.55 -4.82
CA THR A 419 2.90 11.13 -6.15
C THR A 419 4.14 12.02 -6.12
N ASN A 420 4.53 12.65 -7.24
CA ASN A 420 5.71 13.51 -7.30
C ASN A 420 5.71 14.63 -6.24
N ASN A 421 4.53 15.12 -5.87
CA ASN A 421 4.36 16.27 -4.99
C ASN A 421 3.55 15.97 -3.73
N LEU A 422 3.18 14.71 -3.47
CA LEU A 422 2.41 14.32 -2.28
C LEU A 422 3.18 13.29 -1.46
N TYR A 423 3.43 13.60 -0.19
CA TYR A 423 4.18 12.76 0.73
C TYR A 423 3.39 12.53 2.01
N ILE A 424 3.53 11.34 2.61
CA ILE A 424 2.94 11.00 3.91
C ILE A 424 4.03 10.68 4.91
N ILE A 425 4.00 11.32 6.08
CA ILE A 425 4.88 10.97 7.19
C ILE A 425 4.40 9.66 7.82
N LEU A 426 5.25 8.62 7.77
CA LEU A 426 4.99 7.33 8.37
C LEU A 426 5.42 7.27 9.83
N GLY A 427 6.42 8.04 10.26
CA GLY A 427 6.90 8.02 11.64
C GLY A 427 8.06 8.97 11.92
N VAL A 428 8.28 9.25 13.21
CA VAL A 428 9.37 10.07 13.72
C VAL A 428 9.99 9.38 14.93
N PHE A 429 11.33 9.33 15.02
CA PHE A 429 12.03 8.69 16.14
C PHE A 429 13.45 9.21 16.38
N CYS A 430 13.96 9.01 17.60
CA CYS A 430 15.35 9.28 17.96
C CYS A 430 16.20 8.01 17.86
N LYS A 431 17.37 8.07 17.21
CA LYS A 431 18.30 6.95 17.05
C LYS A 431 18.93 6.50 18.37
N LYS A 432 19.14 7.42 19.32
CA LYS A 432 19.82 7.14 20.59
C LYS A 432 18.95 6.37 21.59
N ASP A 433 17.65 6.31 21.35
CA ASP A 433 16.74 5.51 22.17
C ASP A 433 16.80 4.04 21.70
N SER A 434 16.98 3.11 22.64
CA SER A 434 17.02 1.66 22.38
C SER A 434 15.74 1.13 21.70
N LYS A 435 14.69 1.97 21.65
CA LYS A 435 13.43 1.77 20.93
C LYS A 435 13.52 1.94 19.41
N GLY A 436 14.70 2.19 18.82
CA GLY A 436 14.87 2.29 17.36
C GLY A 436 14.32 1.09 16.57
N TYR A 437 14.36 -0.12 17.15
CA TYR A 437 13.81 -1.35 16.54
C TYR A 437 12.27 -1.32 16.44
N ASN A 438 11.58 -0.73 17.42
CA ASN A 438 10.12 -0.57 17.40
C ASN A 438 9.64 0.34 16.28
N VAL A 439 10.52 1.14 15.68
CA VAL A 439 10.13 2.13 14.67
C VAL A 439 10.11 1.53 13.26
N ILE A 440 10.97 0.56 12.98
CA ILE A 440 10.90 -0.20 11.72
C ILE A 440 9.58 -0.96 11.68
N ASN A 441 9.26 -1.73 12.73
CA ASN A 441 8.00 -2.47 12.82
C ASN A 441 6.76 -1.57 12.75
N LYS A 442 6.79 -0.39 13.41
CA LYS A 442 5.70 0.61 13.30
C LYS A 442 5.61 1.23 11.90
N THR A 443 6.73 1.56 11.27
CA THR A 443 6.78 2.15 9.93
C THR A 443 6.26 1.16 8.91
N GLU A 444 6.70 -0.10 8.97
CA GLU A 444 6.21 -1.18 8.11
C GLU A 444 4.72 -1.42 8.32
N LYS A 445 4.26 -1.50 9.58
CA LYS A 445 2.84 -1.64 9.88
C LYS A 445 2.01 -0.52 9.26
N ARG A 446 2.43 0.75 9.41
CA ARG A 446 1.73 1.90 8.83
C ARG A 446 1.82 1.95 7.31
N ASN A 447 2.95 1.57 6.74
CA ASN A 447 3.08 1.44 5.29
C ASN A 447 2.13 0.36 4.76
N ASN A 448 2.02 -0.79 5.44
CA ASN A 448 1.12 -1.87 5.07
C ASN A 448 -0.36 -1.49 5.24
N GLU A 449 -0.69 -0.68 6.25
CA GLU A 449 -2.02 -0.07 6.39
C GLU A 449 -2.30 0.92 5.24
N LEU A 450 -1.34 1.79 4.91
CA LEU A 450 -1.46 2.79 3.84
C LEU A 450 -1.60 2.16 2.44
N ILE A 451 -0.81 1.12 2.13
CA ILE A 451 -0.87 0.41 0.84
C ILE A 451 -2.29 -0.06 0.53
N LYS A 452 -3.09 -0.41 1.55
CA LYS A 452 -4.46 -0.90 1.35
C LYS A 452 -5.42 0.15 0.80
N ILE A 453 -5.11 1.43 0.97
CA ILE A 453 -5.97 2.56 0.59
C ILE A 453 -5.24 3.59 -0.28
N GLU A 454 -4.00 3.31 -0.69
CA GLU A 454 -3.11 4.28 -1.37
C GLU A 454 -3.75 4.85 -2.65
N ASP A 455 -4.25 3.98 -3.52
CA ASP A 455 -4.83 4.39 -4.80
C ASP A 455 -6.11 5.21 -4.60
N SER A 456 -6.95 4.82 -3.66
CA SER A 456 -8.16 5.55 -3.28
C SER A 456 -7.86 6.90 -2.67
N LEU A 457 -6.82 6.97 -1.83
CA LEU A 457 -6.37 8.23 -1.25
C LEU A 457 -5.89 9.19 -2.33
N ILE A 458 -5.10 8.69 -3.30
CA ILE A 458 -4.64 9.47 -4.45
C ILE A 458 -5.84 9.99 -5.25
N LYS A 459 -6.81 9.13 -5.60
CA LYS A 459 -8.04 9.56 -6.30
C LYS A 459 -8.84 10.59 -5.50
N SER A 460 -8.87 10.46 -4.17
CA SER A 460 -9.59 11.42 -3.32
C SER A 460 -8.96 12.82 -3.32
N PHE A 461 -7.66 12.95 -3.64
CA PHE A 461 -7.00 14.23 -3.78
C PHE A 461 -7.40 14.98 -5.06
N ASP A 462 -7.96 14.29 -6.05
CA ASP A 462 -8.51 14.93 -7.25
C ASP A 462 -9.88 15.59 -6.97
N VAL A 463 -10.54 15.24 -5.86
CA VAL A 463 -11.77 15.89 -5.39
C VAL A 463 -11.38 17.11 -4.55
N LYS A 464 -11.65 18.31 -5.07
CA LYS A 464 -11.18 19.59 -4.50
C LYS A 464 -11.62 19.79 -3.05
N GLU A 465 -12.87 19.44 -2.73
CA GLU A 465 -13.47 19.55 -1.41
C GLU A 465 -12.74 18.65 -0.41
N LEU A 466 -12.50 17.39 -0.77
CA LEU A 466 -11.75 16.45 0.07
C LEU A 466 -10.30 16.91 0.24
N PHE A 467 -9.66 17.37 -0.84
CA PHE A 467 -8.29 17.91 -0.79
C PHE A 467 -8.15 19.08 0.17
N ASN A 468 -9.07 20.04 0.12
CA ASN A 468 -9.05 21.20 1.02
C ASN A 468 -9.18 20.78 2.50
N GLU A 469 -10.01 19.79 2.79
CA GLU A 469 -10.17 19.25 4.13
C GLU A 469 -8.91 18.56 4.63
N TYR A 470 -8.26 17.76 3.78
CA TYR A 470 -6.97 17.17 4.12
C TYR A 470 -5.93 18.25 4.45
N VAL A 471 -5.92 19.37 3.72
CA VAL A 471 -5.03 20.50 4.00
C VAL A 471 -5.38 21.19 5.32
N ILE A 472 -6.67 21.37 5.65
CA ILE A 472 -7.11 21.97 6.91
C ILE A 472 -6.71 21.10 8.10
N GLU A 473 -7.02 19.80 8.05
CA GLU A 473 -6.65 18.86 9.10
C GLU A 473 -5.13 18.81 9.28
N ASN A 474 -4.37 18.85 8.19
CA ASN A 474 -2.91 18.90 8.25
C ASN A 474 -2.39 20.15 8.97
N LYS A 475 -2.96 21.33 8.68
CA LYS A 475 -2.61 22.58 9.37
C LYS A 475 -2.97 22.55 10.85
N ASN A 476 -4.10 21.95 11.22
CA ASN A 476 -4.46 21.80 12.63
C ASN A 476 -3.42 20.96 13.39
N ILE A 477 -2.84 19.95 12.75
CA ILE A 477 -1.76 19.13 13.32
C ILE A 477 -0.48 19.96 13.47
N GLU A 478 -0.10 20.74 12.45
CA GLU A 478 1.06 21.63 12.52
C GLU A 478 0.90 22.65 13.65
N LEU A 479 -0.28 23.26 13.78
CA LEU A 479 -0.59 24.18 14.86
C LEU A 479 -0.54 23.50 16.23
N ALA A 480 -1.11 22.30 16.37
CA ALA A 480 -1.02 21.54 17.63
C ALA A 480 0.43 21.21 18.00
N LEU A 481 1.27 20.87 17.02
CA LEU A 481 2.70 20.69 17.22
C LEU A 481 3.35 22.01 17.67
N GLU A 482 3.04 23.13 17.02
CA GLU A 482 3.56 24.46 17.39
C GLU A 482 3.12 24.92 18.78
N GLU A 483 1.88 24.64 19.18
CA GLU A 483 1.37 24.97 20.52
C GLU A 483 2.04 24.13 21.60
N LEU A 484 2.25 22.83 21.36
CA LEU A 484 3.03 21.97 22.25
C LEU A 484 4.47 22.48 22.43
N LEU A 485 5.08 23.03 21.37
CA LEU A 485 6.40 23.66 21.44
C LEU A 485 6.41 24.90 22.32
N LYS A 486 5.34 25.70 22.26
CA LYS A 486 5.22 26.91 23.07
C LYS A 486 4.97 26.59 24.54
N SER A 487 4.16 25.57 24.84
CA SER A 487 3.81 25.21 26.22
C SER A 487 4.95 24.59 27.01
N LYS A 488 5.88 23.88 26.35
CA LYS A 488 7.02 23.21 26.99
C LYS A 488 8.33 24.03 27.05
N ARG A 489 8.31 25.27 26.53
CA ARG A 489 9.38 26.27 26.70
C ARG A 489 9.20 27.15 27.95
N LYS A 490 8.02 27.09 28.58
CA LYS A 490 7.76 27.59 29.92
C LYS A 490 8.02 26.47 30.91
#